data_AF-A0A7V8YY83-F1
#
_entry.id   AF-A0A7V8YY83-F1
#
_cell.length_a   1.000
_cell.length_b   1.000
_cell.length_c   1.000
_cell.angle_alpha   90.00
_cell.angle_beta   90.00
_cell.angle_gamma   90.00
#
_symmetry.space_group_name_H-M   'P 1'
#
loop_
_entity.id
_entity.type
_entity.pdbx_description
1 polymer ?
#
loop_
_entity_poly.entity_id
_entity_poly.type
_entity_poly.pdbx_seq_one_letter_code
_entity_poly.pdbx_strand_id
1 'polypeptide(L)'
;MEKSQVLEKIREIGIIPVIRTVSTGEARRVIKAILAGGVDVLEITMTIPGAIELIEELARELNDDKIINAGTVLDPETAQKCNEAGANFIVSPLFDAKVVLCCNQSSIAVMPGALTPKEIFTAWQNGADLVKVFPVNAMGGAHYLKAVKAVFPHIRLVSTGGVNLENAAGSWKPEHLPSVSGTSWPAGSLQLSPSAP
;
A
#
# COMPACT_ATOMS: atom_id res chain seq x y z
N MET A 1 4.54 -5.14 -15.07
CA MET A 1 3.50 -4.09 -15.01
C MET A 1 4.17 -2.75 -14.77
N GLU A 2 3.75 -1.68 -15.45
CA GLU A 2 4.31 -0.33 -15.25
C GLU A 2 3.88 0.27 -13.90
N LYS A 3 4.72 1.14 -13.34
CA LYS A 3 4.48 1.82 -12.05
C LYS A 3 3.10 2.47 -11.94
N SER A 4 2.66 3.17 -12.98
CA SER A 4 1.36 3.85 -13.01
C SER A 4 0.19 2.86 -12.97
N GLN A 5 0.30 1.73 -13.66
CA GLN A 5 -0.74 0.69 -13.67
C GLN A 5 -0.89 0.04 -12.30
N VAL A 6 0.24 -0.22 -11.62
CA VAL A 6 0.23 -0.74 -10.23
C VAL A 6 -0.51 0.22 -9.31
N LEU A 7 -0.20 1.52 -9.39
CA LEU A 7 -0.82 2.54 -8.56
C LEU A 7 -2.34 2.66 -8.77
N GLU A 8 -2.79 2.61 -10.02
CA GLU A 8 -4.22 2.68 -10.34
C GLU A 8 -4.96 1.43 -9.87
N LYS A 9 -4.38 0.24 -10.07
CA LYS A 9 -5.00 -1.03 -9.64
C LYS A 9 -5.05 -1.15 -8.12
N ILE A 10 -4.01 -0.70 -7.39
CA ILE A 10 -4.07 -0.59 -5.92
C ILE A 10 -5.21 0.33 -5.49
N ARG A 11 -5.40 1.47 -6.17
CA ARG A 11 -6.50 2.39 -5.89
C ARG A 11 -7.86 1.74 -6.12
N GLU A 12 -8.03 1.01 -7.22
CA GLU A 12 -9.30 0.33 -7.57
C GLU A 12 -9.65 -0.79 -6.60
N ILE A 13 -8.66 -1.58 -6.16
CA ILE A 13 -8.86 -2.64 -5.18
C ILE A 13 -9.24 -2.04 -3.81
N GLY A 14 -8.59 -0.94 -3.43
CA GLY A 14 -8.91 -0.22 -2.20
C GLY A 14 -8.56 -0.99 -0.92
N ILE A 15 -7.78 -2.06 -0.97
CA ILE A 15 -7.28 -2.78 0.21
C ILE A 15 -5.94 -3.42 -0.12
N ILE A 16 -4.99 -3.44 0.82
CA ILE A 16 -3.72 -4.14 0.70
C ILE A 16 -3.54 -5.09 1.91
N PRO A 17 -3.88 -6.38 1.79
CA PRO A 17 -3.67 -7.36 2.85
C PRO A 17 -2.18 -7.48 3.22
N VAL A 18 -1.86 -7.15 4.48
CA VAL A 18 -0.51 -7.27 5.02
C VAL A 18 -0.31 -8.67 5.58
N ILE A 19 0.55 -9.45 4.95
CA ILE A 19 0.84 -10.83 5.31
C ILE A 19 2.06 -10.85 6.22
N ARG A 20 1.84 -11.26 7.47
CA ARG A 20 2.86 -11.44 8.50
C ARG A 20 2.64 -12.79 9.17
N THR A 21 3.54 -13.71 8.92
CA THR A 21 3.49 -15.08 9.44
C THR A 21 4.86 -15.48 9.96
N VAL A 22 4.93 -16.55 10.74
CA VAL A 22 6.21 -17.04 11.30
C VAL A 22 6.95 -17.98 10.34
N SER A 23 6.32 -18.36 9.23
CA SER A 23 6.90 -19.25 8.22
C SER A 23 6.34 -18.98 6.82
N THR A 24 7.12 -19.34 5.80
CA THR A 24 6.73 -19.32 4.38
C THR A 24 5.55 -20.24 4.09
N GLY A 25 5.50 -21.42 4.73
CA GLY A 25 4.40 -22.38 4.54
C GLY A 25 3.06 -21.84 5.03
N GLU A 26 3.05 -21.08 6.13
CA GLU A 26 1.87 -20.36 6.60
C GLU A 26 1.51 -19.19 5.68
N ALA A 27 2.51 -18.41 5.23
CA ALA A 27 2.30 -17.33 4.28
C ALA A 27 1.58 -17.83 3.02
N ARG A 28 2.02 -18.94 2.44
CA ARG A 28 1.40 -19.56 1.26
C ARG A 28 -0.07 -19.93 1.47
N ARG A 29 -0.44 -20.45 2.65
CA ARG A 29 -1.85 -20.74 2.98
C ARG A 29 -2.69 -19.47 3.02
N VAL A 30 -2.18 -18.42 3.64
CA VAL A 30 -2.85 -17.11 3.73
C VAL A 30 -3.01 -16.47 2.35
N ILE A 31 -1.95 -16.47 1.54
CA ILE A 31 -1.96 -15.95 0.16
C ILE A 31 -3.03 -16.66 -0.66
N LYS A 32 -3.08 -17.99 -0.61
CA LYS A 32 -4.10 -18.76 -1.34
C LYS A 32 -5.52 -18.38 -0.91
N ALA A 33 -5.75 -18.15 0.38
CA ALA A 33 -7.05 -17.72 0.89
C ALA A 33 -7.42 -16.31 0.42
N ILE A 34 -6.47 -15.37 0.43
CA ILE A 34 -6.66 -13.99 -0.06
C ILE A 34 -7.04 -13.99 -1.54
N LEU A 35 -6.27 -14.71 -2.36
CA LEU A 35 -6.52 -14.81 -3.81
C LEU A 35 -7.86 -15.51 -4.11
N ALA A 36 -8.20 -16.57 -3.36
CA ALA A 36 -9.50 -17.24 -3.48
C ALA A 36 -10.67 -16.33 -3.07
N GLY A 37 -10.43 -15.35 -2.19
CA GLY A 37 -11.37 -14.30 -1.82
C GLY A 37 -11.50 -13.17 -2.86
N GLY A 38 -10.76 -13.24 -3.97
CA GLY A 38 -10.81 -12.25 -5.05
C GLY A 38 -10.00 -10.97 -4.81
N VAL A 39 -9.08 -10.98 -3.84
CA VAL A 39 -8.19 -9.83 -3.58
C VAL A 39 -6.87 -10.05 -4.31
N ASP A 40 -6.65 -9.27 -5.35
CA ASP A 40 -5.55 -9.44 -6.31
C ASP A 40 -4.27 -8.67 -5.93
N VAL A 41 -4.12 -8.32 -4.66
CA VAL A 41 -2.97 -7.60 -4.12
C VAL A 41 -2.51 -8.21 -2.81
N LEU A 42 -1.20 -8.30 -2.63
CA LEU A 42 -0.54 -8.95 -1.50
C LEU A 42 0.59 -8.04 -0.99
N GLU A 43 0.71 -7.82 0.32
CA GLU A 43 1.93 -7.23 0.92
C GLU A 43 2.65 -8.29 1.75
N ILE A 44 3.77 -8.80 1.22
CA ILE A 44 4.62 -9.79 1.87
C ILE A 44 5.63 -9.07 2.75
N THR A 45 5.54 -9.27 4.07
CA THR A 45 6.44 -8.58 5.00
C THR A 45 7.82 -9.24 5.08
N MET A 46 8.89 -8.45 5.08
CA MET A 46 10.29 -8.88 5.27
C MET A 46 10.55 -9.51 6.65
N THR A 47 9.56 -9.54 7.54
CA THR A 47 9.63 -10.30 8.79
C THR A 47 9.34 -11.79 8.61
N ILE A 48 8.85 -12.21 7.45
CA ILE A 48 8.68 -13.63 7.11
C ILE A 48 10.06 -14.19 6.71
N PRO A 49 10.52 -15.31 7.29
CA PRO A 49 11.73 -15.98 6.82
C PRO A 49 11.60 -16.37 5.34
N GLY A 50 12.60 -16.03 4.53
CA GLY A 50 12.58 -16.32 3.09
C GLY A 50 11.56 -15.49 2.30
N ALA A 51 11.26 -14.26 2.74
CA ALA A 51 10.25 -13.42 2.08
C ALA A 51 10.60 -13.05 0.63
N ILE A 52 11.89 -12.87 0.32
CA ILE A 52 12.33 -12.49 -1.03
C ILE A 52 12.16 -13.67 -1.98
N GLU A 53 12.57 -14.86 -1.57
CA GLU A 53 12.39 -16.10 -2.31
C GLU A 53 10.89 -16.39 -2.54
N LEU A 54 10.06 -16.12 -1.53
CA LEU A 54 8.61 -16.23 -1.68
C LEU A 54 8.06 -15.24 -2.72
N ILE A 55 8.55 -13.98 -2.75
CA ILE A 55 8.16 -13.01 -3.77
C ILE A 55 8.57 -13.51 -5.16
N GLU A 56 9.79 -14.02 -5.32
CA GLU A 56 10.30 -14.56 -6.59
C GLU A 56 9.49 -15.78 -7.08
N GLU A 57 9.10 -16.67 -6.17
CA GLU A 57 8.23 -17.80 -6.48
C GLU A 57 6.84 -17.32 -6.93
N LEU A 58 6.23 -16.40 -6.20
CA LEU A 58 4.92 -15.85 -6.53
C LEU A 58 4.92 -15.08 -7.85
N ALA A 59 5.99 -14.31 -8.13
CA ALA A 59 6.12 -13.56 -9.38
C ALA A 59 6.23 -14.49 -10.60
N ARG A 60 6.71 -15.73 -10.42
CA ARG A 60 6.71 -16.77 -11.47
C ARG A 60 5.41 -17.55 -11.56
N GLU A 61 4.75 -17.79 -10.43
CA GLU A 61 3.53 -18.62 -10.34
C GLU A 61 2.26 -17.85 -10.71
N LEU A 62 2.19 -16.55 -10.38
CA LEU A 62 1.01 -15.72 -10.57
C LEU A 62 1.05 -14.99 -11.91
N ASN A 63 -0.12 -14.73 -12.48
CA ASN A 63 -0.22 -13.96 -13.72
C ASN A 63 0.05 -12.46 -13.46
N ASP A 64 0.33 -11.73 -14.54
CA ASP A 64 0.62 -10.29 -14.52
C ASP A 64 -0.50 -9.42 -13.91
N ASP A 65 -1.69 -9.99 -13.69
CA ASP A 65 -2.77 -9.31 -13.00
C ASP A 65 -2.61 -9.26 -11.48
N LYS A 66 -1.79 -10.08 -10.85
CA LYS A 66 -1.62 -10.03 -9.38
C LYS A 66 -0.54 -9.02 -9.02
N ILE A 67 -0.80 -8.25 -7.96
CA ILE A 67 0.14 -7.28 -7.42
C ILE A 67 0.81 -7.88 -6.18
N ILE A 68 2.14 -7.99 -6.24
CA ILE A 68 2.97 -8.49 -5.14
C ILE A 68 3.81 -7.33 -4.61
N ASN A 69 3.54 -6.92 -3.38
CA ASN A 69 4.24 -5.83 -2.71
C ASN A 69 5.20 -6.39 -1.66
N ALA A 70 6.36 -5.76 -1.51
CA ALA A 70 7.30 -6.03 -0.43
C ALA A 70 7.10 -5.05 0.72
N GLY A 71 6.68 -5.55 1.88
CA GLY A 71 6.44 -4.75 3.09
C GLY A 71 7.54 -4.89 4.13
N THR A 72 7.67 -3.91 5.04
CA THR A 72 8.75 -3.91 6.05
C THR A 72 10.16 -3.82 5.44
N VAL A 73 10.29 -3.15 4.30
CA VAL A 73 11.60 -2.84 3.71
C VAL A 73 12.22 -1.65 4.45
N LEU A 74 13.44 -1.82 4.97
CA LEU A 74 14.08 -0.83 5.87
C LEU A 74 15.32 -0.17 5.27
N ASP A 75 15.79 -0.64 4.13
CA ASP A 75 17.03 -0.19 3.52
C ASP A 75 17.01 -0.38 1.98
N PRO A 76 17.87 0.34 1.23
CA PRO A 76 17.90 0.28 -0.23
C PRO A 76 18.31 -1.07 -0.80
N GLU A 77 19.18 -1.82 -0.11
CA GLU A 77 19.66 -3.12 -0.59
C GLU A 77 18.51 -4.14 -0.59
N THR A 78 17.73 -4.17 0.48
CA THR A 78 16.51 -4.98 0.57
C THR A 78 15.47 -4.53 -0.46
N ALA A 79 15.30 -3.22 -0.68
CA ALA A 79 14.39 -2.70 -1.71
C ALA A 79 14.77 -3.19 -3.11
N GLN A 80 16.06 -3.13 -3.44
CA GLN A 80 16.58 -3.61 -4.72
C GLN A 80 16.36 -5.13 -4.88
N LYS A 81 16.69 -5.94 -3.87
CA LYS A 81 16.45 -7.39 -3.92
C LYS A 81 14.97 -7.74 -4.11
N CYS A 82 14.07 -7.00 -3.46
CA CYS A 82 12.63 -7.20 -3.64
C CYS A 82 12.17 -6.85 -5.07
N ASN A 83 12.70 -5.76 -5.63
CA ASN A 83 12.42 -5.38 -7.02
C ASN A 83 12.93 -6.45 -8.01
N GLU A 84 14.16 -6.93 -7.81
CA GLU A 84 14.76 -8.01 -8.62
C GLU A 84 13.98 -9.32 -8.52
N ALA A 85 13.42 -9.63 -7.34
CA ALA A 85 12.53 -10.76 -7.13
C ALA A 85 11.14 -10.59 -7.77
N GLY A 86 10.82 -9.43 -8.35
CA GLY A 86 9.56 -9.19 -9.04
C GLY A 86 8.47 -8.53 -8.20
N ALA A 87 8.82 -7.90 -7.07
CA ALA A 87 7.87 -7.03 -6.38
C ALA A 87 7.42 -5.88 -7.30
N ASN A 88 6.14 -5.50 -7.23
CA ASN A 88 5.58 -4.39 -7.98
C ASN A 88 5.60 -3.07 -7.20
N PHE A 89 5.77 -3.16 -5.88
CA PHE A 89 5.63 -2.03 -4.97
C PHE A 89 6.45 -2.27 -3.69
N ILE A 90 7.15 -1.24 -3.22
CA ILE A 90 7.92 -1.25 -1.97
C ILE A 90 7.21 -0.48 -0.86
N VAL A 91 7.01 -1.11 0.30
CA VAL A 91 6.36 -0.52 1.47
C VAL A 91 7.30 -0.56 2.67
N SER A 92 7.51 0.61 3.29
CA SER A 92 8.30 0.74 4.53
C SER A 92 7.41 1.20 5.68
N PRO A 93 7.66 0.77 6.94
CA PRO A 93 6.99 1.29 8.12
C PRO A 93 7.48 2.69 8.50
N LEU A 94 8.58 3.16 7.91
CA LEU A 94 9.22 4.44 8.17
C LEU A 94 9.59 5.16 6.87
N PHE A 95 10.07 6.39 6.99
CA PHE A 95 10.64 7.13 5.88
C PHE A 95 12.16 7.02 5.91
N ASP A 96 12.73 6.49 4.83
CA ASP A 96 14.15 6.59 4.49
C ASP A 96 14.27 7.14 3.07
N ALA A 97 14.91 8.30 2.93
CA ALA A 97 15.12 8.94 1.63
C ALA A 97 15.91 8.05 0.66
N LYS A 98 16.82 7.19 1.15
CA LYS A 98 17.61 6.29 0.31
C LYS A 98 16.75 5.18 -0.29
N VAL A 99 15.78 4.66 0.47
CA VAL A 99 14.82 3.66 -0.04
C VAL A 99 13.96 4.28 -1.13
N VAL A 100 13.42 5.47 -0.88
CA VAL A 100 12.60 6.19 -1.88
C VAL A 100 13.40 6.49 -3.14
N LEU A 101 14.64 6.97 -3.00
CA LEU A 101 15.53 7.23 -4.12
C LEU A 101 15.81 5.96 -4.94
N CYS A 102 16.16 4.85 -4.29
CA CYS A 102 16.41 3.56 -4.93
C CYS A 102 15.20 3.09 -5.74
N CYS A 103 14.00 3.19 -5.17
CA CYS A 103 12.76 2.82 -5.84
C CYS A 103 12.49 3.71 -7.07
N ASN A 104 12.67 5.02 -6.92
CA ASN A 104 12.48 5.98 -8.01
C ASN A 104 13.48 5.77 -9.16
N GLN A 105 14.75 5.47 -8.86
CA GLN A 105 15.75 5.14 -9.87
C GLN A 105 15.43 3.85 -10.64
N SER A 106 14.76 2.90 -9.97
CA SER A 106 14.37 1.62 -10.56
C SER A 106 12.95 1.63 -11.14
N SER A 107 12.28 2.79 -11.14
CA SER A 107 10.89 2.96 -11.59
C SER A 107 9.87 2.03 -10.91
N ILE A 108 10.15 1.59 -9.67
CA ILE A 108 9.20 0.83 -8.84
C ILE A 108 8.42 1.80 -7.93
N ALA A 109 7.16 1.49 -7.66
CA ALA A 109 6.33 2.29 -6.77
C ALA A 109 6.77 2.16 -5.31
N VAL A 110 6.67 3.25 -4.53
CA VAL A 110 7.11 3.27 -3.13
C VAL A 110 6.13 3.99 -2.19
N MET A 111 5.92 3.39 -1.02
CA MET A 111 5.08 3.89 0.06
C MET A 111 5.84 3.82 1.39
N PRO A 112 6.64 4.85 1.70
CA PRO A 112 7.25 4.98 3.02
C PRO A 112 6.20 5.26 4.09
N GLY A 113 6.54 4.88 5.32
CA GLY A 113 5.74 5.15 6.51
C GLY A 113 6.03 6.53 7.09
N ALA A 114 4.99 7.19 7.58
CA ALA A 114 5.07 8.46 8.28
C ALA A 114 3.94 8.54 9.29
N LEU A 115 4.05 9.42 10.29
CA LEU A 115 2.95 9.67 11.22
C LEU A 115 2.55 11.13 11.21
N THR A 116 3.52 12.03 11.41
CA THR A 116 3.28 13.46 11.59
C THR A 116 3.15 14.22 10.26
N PRO A 117 2.54 15.42 10.25
CA PRO A 117 2.48 16.26 9.05
C PRO A 117 3.85 16.53 8.42
N LYS A 118 4.89 16.69 9.25
CA LYS A 118 6.27 16.91 8.78
C LYS A 118 6.84 15.68 8.08
N GLU A 119 6.67 14.49 8.65
CA GLU A 119 7.14 13.24 8.03
C GLU A 119 6.38 12.96 6.73
N ILE A 120 5.06 13.16 6.73
CA ILE A 120 4.20 12.97 5.56
C ILE A 120 4.63 13.88 4.41
N PHE A 121 4.82 15.17 4.70
CA PHE A 121 5.28 16.13 3.71
C PHE A 121 6.70 15.83 3.23
N THR A 122 7.60 15.43 4.13
CA THR A 122 8.97 15.03 3.79
C THR A 122 8.98 13.83 2.85
N ALA A 123 8.17 12.81 3.11
CA ALA A 123 8.06 11.64 2.27
C ALA A 123 7.59 12.00 0.85
N TRP A 124 6.51 12.78 0.74
CA TRP A 124 5.98 13.24 -0.54
C TRP A 124 7.01 14.09 -1.32
N GLN A 125 7.69 15.03 -0.64
CA GLN A 125 8.70 15.88 -1.25
C GLN A 125 9.90 15.08 -1.82
N ASN A 126 10.22 13.93 -1.23
CA ASN A 126 11.28 13.04 -1.72
C ASN A 126 10.81 12.08 -2.82
N GLY A 127 9.58 12.22 -3.31
CA GLY A 127 9.05 11.43 -4.42
C GLY A 127 8.38 10.13 -4.00
N ALA A 128 7.82 10.06 -2.79
CA ALA A 128 6.92 8.96 -2.42
C ALA A 128 5.66 8.97 -3.30
N ASP A 129 5.25 7.80 -3.79
CA ASP A 129 4.02 7.67 -4.57
C ASP A 129 2.79 7.74 -3.68
N LEU A 130 2.84 7.03 -2.55
CA LEU A 130 1.85 7.08 -1.48
C LEU A 130 2.58 7.25 -0.15
N VAL A 131 1.88 7.69 0.88
CA VAL A 131 2.43 7.77 2.24
C VAL A 131 1.58 6.91 3.17
N LYS A 132 2.21 5.89 3.77
CA LYS A 132 1.60 5.03 4.77
C LYS A 132 1.55 5.76 6.11
N VAL A 133 0.35 6.07 6.60
CA VAL A 133 0.15 6.64 7.93
C VAL A 133 0.02 5.52 8.94
N PHE A 134 1.03 5.36 9.79
CA PHE A 134 1.14 4.23 10.71
C PHE A 134 1.80 4.65 12.03
N PRO A 135 1.24 4.26 13.21
CA PRO A 135 -0.03 3.56 13.44
C PRO A 135 -1.23 4.53 13.56
N VAL A 136 -2.12 4.54 12.58
CA VAL A 136 -3.15 5.60 12.47
C VAL A 136 -4.24 5.52 13.54
N ASN A 137 -4.63 4.33 14.00
CA ASN A 137 -5.69 4.22 15.01
C ASN A 137 -5.29 4.79 16.37
N ALA A 138 -4.01 4.67 16.73
CA ALA A 138 -3.49 5.28 17.96
C ALA A 138 -3.58 6.82 17.92
N MET A 139 -3.71 7.42 16.73
CA MET A 139 -3.82 8.86 16.52
C MET A 139 -5.26 9.34 16.29
N GLY A 140 -6.27 8.47 16.44
CA GLY A 140 -7.67 8.82 16.18
C GLY A 140 -8.18 8.43 14.79
N GLY A 141 -7.45 7.59 14.05
CA GLY A 141 -7.93 6.93 12.84
C GLY A 141 -8.35 7.91 11.74
N ALA A 142 -9.59 7.78 11.25
CA ALA A 142 -10.15 8.61 10.19
C ALA A 142 -10.07 10.11 10.48
N HIS A 143 -10.28 10.51 11.74
CA HIS A 143 -10.25 11.92 12.14
C HIS A 143 -8.87 12.52 11.90
N TYR A 144 -7.81 11.79 12.25
CA TYR A 144 -6.45 12.22 12.02
C TYR A 144 -6.14 12.42 10.53
N LEU A 145 -6.51 11.45 9.71
CA LEU A 145 -6.29 11.53 8.26
C LEU A 145 -7.05 12.70 7.63
N LYS A 146 -8.30 12.95 8.06
CA LYS A 146 -9.07 14.10 7.60
C LYS A 146 -8.39 15.42 7.95
N ALA A 147 -7.85 15.54 9.17
CA ALA A 147 -7.12 16.74 9.60
C ALA A 147 -5.85 16.95 8.77
N VAL A 148 -5.09 15.90 8.49
CA VAL A 148 -3.89 15.98 7.63
C VAL A 148 -4.28 16.35 6.19
N LYS A 149 -5.32 15.72 5.62
CA LYS A 149 -5.79 15.99 4.24
C LYS A 149 -6.34 17.39 4.05
N ALA A 150 -6.85 18.04 5.10
CA ALA A 150 -7.26 19.44 5.04
C ALA A 150 -6.07 20.38 4.72
N VAL A 151 -4.86 20.00 5.15
CA VAL A 151 -3.62 20.75 4.87
C VAL A 151 -2.93 20.24 3.59
N PHE A 152 -2.95 18.92 3.36
CA PHE A 152 -2.27 18.26 2.24
C PHE A 152 -3.24 17.48 1.33
N PRO A 153 -4.19 18.15 0.64
CA PRO A 153 -5.21 17.47 -0.15
C PRO A 153 -4.62 16.67 -1.32
N HIS A 154 -3.45 17.07 -1.83
CA HIS A 154 -2.75 16.45 -2.95
C HIS A 154 -1.91 15.22 -2.57
N ILE A 155 -1.60 15.01 -1.28
CA ILE A 155 -0.80 13.84 -0.84
C ILE A 155 -1.73 12.62 -0.72
N ARG A 156 -1.31 11.50 -1.32
CA ARG A 156 -2.02 10.23 -1.28
C ARG A 156 -1.67 9.49 0.00
N LEU A 157 -2.62 9.38 0.92
CA LEU A 157 -2.40 8.78 2.24
C LEU A 157 -3.02 7.39 2.33
N VAL A 158 -2.32 6.46 2.98
CA VAL A 158 -2.75 5.09 3.19
C VAL A 158 -2.82 4.78 4.69
N SER A 159 -4.01 4.47 5.19
CA SER A 159 -4.25 4.19 6.60
C SER A 159 -3.75 2.79 6.99
N THR A 160 -2.85 2.66 7.96
CA THR A 160 -2.44 1.35 8.49
C THR A 160 -2.41 1.29 10.02
N GLY A 161 -2.85 0.16 10.58
CA GLY A 161 -2.81 -0.16 12.02
C GLY A 161 -4.19 -0.13 12.68
N GLY A 162 -4.80 -1.31 12.90
CA GLY A 162 -6.05 -1.50 13.68
C GLY A 162 -7.37 -1.44 12.89
N VAL A 163 -7.34 -1.49 11.56
CA VAL A 163 -8.55 -1.52 10.72
C VAL A 163 -9.19 -2.92 10.76
N ASN A 164 -10.50 -3.00 11.01
CA ASN A 164 -11.29 -4.23 11.07
C ASN A 164 -12.61 -4.06 10.29
N LEU A 165 -13.40 -5.12 10.14
CA LEU A 165 -14.65 -5.08 9.35
C LEU A 165 -15.68 -4.07 9.91
N GLU A 166 -15.75 -3.92 11.23
CA GLU A 166 -16.71 -3.03 11.90
C GLU A 166 -16.38 -1.55 11.68
N ASN A 167 -15.09 -1.18 11.78
CA ASN A 167 -14.64 0.18 11.54
C ASN A 167 -14.44 0.50 10.06
N ALA A 168 -14.43 -0.50 9.17
CA ALA A 168 -14.43 -0.30 7.71
C ALA A 168 -15.82 0.13 7.19
N ALA A 169 -16.92 -0.34 7.79
CA ALA A 169 -18.28 -0.06 7.32
C ALA A 169 -18.94 1.18 7.95
N GLY A 170 -18.56 1.55 9.18
CA GLY A 170 -19.29 2.56 9.99
C GLY A 170 -18.92 4.03 9.78
N SER A 171 -17.87 4.36 9.02
CA SER A 171 -17.38 5.75 8.89
C SER A 171 -16.75 6.12 7.55
N TRP A 172 -16.74 5.19 6.59
CA TRP A 172 -16.02 5.32 5.32
C TRP A 172 -17.03 5.13 4.18
N LYS A 173 -17.40 6.21 3.50
CA LYS A 173 -18.28 6.14 2.32
C LYS A 173 -17.55 5.43 1.16
N PRO A 174 -18.26 4.87 0.16
CA PRO A 174 -17.64 4.16 -0.98
C PRO A 174 -16.64 4.98 -1.80
N GLU A 175 -16.79 6.31 -1.79
CA GLU A 175 -15.83 7.29 -2.30
C GLU A 175 -14.52 7.39 -1.48
N HIS A 176 -14.46 6.70 -0.34
CA HIS A 176 -13.37 6.63 0.64
C HIS A 176 -13.22 5.20 1.23
N LEU A 177 -13.52 4.14 0.49
CA LEU A 177 -13.22 2.77 0.95
C LEU A 177 -11.71 2.61 1.09
N PRO A 178 -11.25 2.14 2.27
CA PRO A 178 -10.47 0.92 2.19
C PRO A 178 -10.48 0.01 3.44
N SER A 179 -10.29 -1.29 3.22
CA SER A 179 -9.91 -2.26 4.25
C SER A 179 -8.37 -2.37 4.33
N VAL A 180 -7.82 -2.90 5.44
CA VAL A 180 -6.42 -3.34 5.65
C VAL A 180 -5.36 -2.67 4.74
N SER A 181 -4.55 -1.74 5.26
CA SER A 181 -3.65 -0.84 4.48
C SER A 181 -4.37 -0.19 3.31
N GLY A 182 -5.04 0.91 3.63
CA GLY A 182 -6.09 1.43 2.80
C GLY A 182 -5.86 2.83 2.25
N THR A 183 -5.92 3.00 0.93
CA THR A 183 -5.66 4.28 0.25
C THR A 183 -6.86 5.23 0.33
N SER A 184 -6.71 6.41 0.94
CA SER A 184 -7.70 7.48 0.86
C SER A 184 -7.44 8.36 -0.36
N TRP A 185 -8.24 8.19 -1.41
CA TRP A 185 -8.31 9.11 -2.55
C TRP A 185 -9.67 9.80 -2.55
N PRO A 186 -9.76 11.11 -2.79
CA PRO A 186 -11.06 11.74 -2.98
C PRO A 186 -11.65 11.28 -4.32
N ALA A 187 -12.78 10.58 -4.29
CA ALA A 187 -13.61 10.44 -5.48
C ALA A 187 -14.39 11.75 -5.70
N GLY A 188 -14.41 12.27 -6.94
CA GLY A 188 -15.33 13.34 -7.32
C GLY A 188 -14.82 14.35 -8.33
N SER A 189 -14.65 13.94 -9.60
CA SER A 189 -14.88 14.83 -10.75
C SER A 189 -15.27 14.01 -11.99
N LEU A 190 -16.35 13.22 -11.88
CA LEU A 190 -17.15 12.84 -13.04
C LEU A 190 -18.58 13.32 -12.77
N GLN A 191 -18.86 14.55 -13.19
CA GLN A 191 -20.25 14.95 -13.45
C GLN A 191 -20.74 14.07 -14.60
N LEU A 192 -21.51 13.04 -14.29
CA LEU A 192 -22.44 12.50 -15.27
C LEU A 192 -23.47 13.60 -15.51
N SER A 193 -23.47 14.18 -16.71
CA SER A 193 -24.51 15.12 -17.12
C SER A 193 -25.86 14.45 -16.96
N PRO A 194 -26.87 15.10 -16.35
CA PRO A 194 -28.23 14.64 -16.49
C PRO A 194 -28.58 14.71 -17.97
N SER A 195 -29.03 13.58 -18.50
CA SER A 195 -29.72 13.47 -19.78
C SER A 195 -30.58 14.71 -20.03
N ALA A 196 -30.24 15.46 -21.07
CA ALA A 196 -31.11 16.50 -21.61
C ALA A 196 -32.36 15.85 -22.23
N PRO A 197 -33.51 16.55 -22.19
CA PRO A 197 -34.81 16.03 -22.62
C PRO A 197 -34.88 15.70 -24.12
#